data_AF-A0A1R7QBZ5-F1
#
_entry.id   AF-A0A1R7QBZ5-F1
#
_cell.length_a   1.000
_cell.length_b   1.000
_cell.length_c   1.000
_cell.angle_alpha   90.00
_cell.angle_beta   90.00
_cell.angle_gamma   90.00
#
_symmetry.space_group_name_H-M   'P 1'
#
loop_
_entity.id
_entity.type
_entity.pdbx_description
1 polymer ?
#
loop_
_entity_poly.entity_id
_entity_poly.type
_entity_poly.pdbx_seq_one_letter_code
_entity_poly.pdbx_strand_id
1 'polypeptide(L)'
;MTTPNPSSENMLERMFKLSENKTCFRTELLAGVTTFLTMCYIIIVNPMILSETGMDHGAVFVATCLAAAIGCLVMGIVANYPIALAPGMGLNAYFTYSVCMGMGVPWQTALAAVFVSGLVFIAISMFKIREAIVNAIPMSLKLAIGGGIGLFLALIALKNAGVIVDNPATLVGLGDLKQPTVLLALFGFLMVVVLHHFKVRGAIIISILALTAISTAMGLSEFKGVVGEIPSIAPTFMQMDFEGLFTASLVGVIFVFFLVDLFDSTGTLVGVSHRAGLLKDGKLPRLKKALFADSTAIVAGAALGTSSTTPYIESSAGVAAGGRTGLTAVVVGVLFILCLFLAPLAQSVPGFATAPALLFVGVLMIQGITHIDWDDITEAVPAFLTIVFMPFTYSIADGIAMGFISYALVKLFTGKAATVPYMVWIVAVLWALKFALFGG
;
A
#
# COMPACT_ATOMS: atom_id res chain seq x y z
N MET A 1 -40.97 -3.65 23.98
CA MET A 1 -40.01 -4.78 24.08
C MET A 1 -40.64 -5.97 23.37
N THR A 2 -40.22 -6.23 22.14
CA THR A 2 -40.61 -7.41 21.36
C THR A 2 -39.35 -8.24 21.19
N THR A 3 -39.29 -9.39 21.86
CA THR A 3 -38.23 -10.38 21.74
C THR A 3 -38.17 -10.89 20.29
N PRO A 4 -37.02 -10.84 19.59
CA PRO A 4 -36.90 -11.46 18.28
C PRO A 4 -36.90 -12.99 18.38
N ASN A 5 -37.54 -13.60 17.39
CA ASN A 5 -37.78 -15.03 17.24
C ASN A 5 -36.47 -15.85 17.11
N PRO A 6 -36.29 -17.01 17.79
CA PRO A 6 -34.99 -17.72 17.85
C PRO A 6 -34.65 -18.60 16.62
N SER A 7 -35.54 -18.74 15.65
CA SER A 7 -35.44 -19.78 14.60
C SER A 7 -34.87 -19.30 13.26
N SER A 8 -34.41 -18.04 13.18
CA SER A 8 -33.71 -17.49 12.01
C SER A 8 -32.61 -16.52 12.44
N GLU A 9 -31.75 -16.93 13.37
CA GLU A 9 -30.47 -16.24 13.55
C GLU A 9 -29.71 -16.33 12.22
N ASN A 10 -29.83 -15.28 11.41
CA ASN A 10 -29.21 -15.13 10.10
C ASN A 10 -27.77 -15.64 10.13
N MET A 11 -27.35 -16.42 9.14
CA MET A 11 -25.96 -16.88 8.99
C MET A 11 -24.96 -15.70 9.12
N LEU A 12 -25.35 -14.53 8.62
CA LEU A 12 -24.62 -13.27 8.75
C LEU A 12 -24.48 -12.80 10.20
N GLU A 13 -25.52 -12.94 11.03
CA GLU A 13 -25.48 -12.59 12.45
C GLU A 13 -24.53 -13.53 13.20
N ARG A 14 -24.57 -14.83 12.90
CA ARG A 14 -23.66 -15.82 13.52
C ARG A 14 -22.20 -15.62 13.12
N MET A 15 -21.95 -15.30 11.86
CA MET A 15 -20.59 -15.13 11.33
C MET A 15 -19.97 -13.78 11.73
N PHE A 16 -20.70 -12.68 11.55
CA PHE A 16 -20.16 -11.32 11.72
C PHE A 16 -20.54 -10.66 13.04
N LYS A 17 -21.53 -11.20 13.77
CA LYS A 17 -22.01 -10.69 15.06
C LYS A 17 -22.45 -9.22 14.92
N LEU A 18 -23.35 -8.93 13.98
CA LEU A 18 -23.70 -7.55 13.62
C LEU A 18 -24.31 -6.80 14.81
N SER A 19 -25.20 -7.46 15.57
CA SER A 19 -25.84 -6.87 16.75
C SER A 19 -24.83 -6.61 17.87
N GLU A 20 -23.88 -7.52 18.12
CA GLU A 20 -22.81 -7.31 19.11
C GLU A 20 -21.92 -6.11 18.73
N ASN A 21 -21.70 -5.91 17.43
CA ASN A 21 -20.90 -4.80 16.90
C ASN A 21 -21.72 -3.53 16.62
N LYS A 22 -22.99 -3.48 17.06
CA LYS A 22 -23.91 -2.33 16.92
C LYS A 22 -24.04 -1.83 15.46
N THR A 23 -24.08 -2.76 14.50
CA THR A 23 -24.20 -2.47 13.06
C THR A 23 -25.33 -3.29 12.42
N CYS A 24 -25.64 -3.02 11.16
CA CYS A 24 -26.62 -3.80 10.38
C CYS A 24 -26.14 -4.00 8.94
N PHE A 25 -26.77 -4.93 8.22
CA PHE A 25 -26.40 -5.28 6.84
C PHE A 25 -26.31 -4.06 5.90
N ARG A 26 -27.28 -3.14 5.98
CA ARG A 26 -27.30 -1.93 5.12
C ARG A 26 -26.11 -1.02 5.40
N THR A 27 -25.75 -0.85 6.67
CA THR A 27 -24.60 -0.04 7.08
C THR A 27 -23.29 -0.66 6.60
N GLU A 28 -23.12 -1.97 6.77
CA GLU A 28 -21.93 -2.68 6.30
C GLU A 28 -21.80 -2.68 4.77
N LEU A 29 -22.92 -2.81 4.05
CA LEU A 29 -22.94 -2.70 2.58
C LEU A 29 -22.50 -1.31 2.13
N LEU A 30 -23.07 -0.25 2.73
CA LEU A 30 -22.71 1.13 2.40
C LEU A 30 -21.25 1.44 2.78
N ALA A 31 -20.78 0.93 3.91
CA ALA A 31 -19.41 1.04 4.34
C ALA A 31 -18.47 0.35 3.34
N GLY A 32 -18.81 -0.87 2.90
CA GLY A 32 -18.03 -1.62 1.90
C GLY A 32 -17.95 -0.89 0.56
N VAL A 33 -19.07 -0.39 0.04
CA VAL A 33 -19.08 0.44 -1.17
C VAL A 33 -18.26 1.72 -0.99
N THR A 34 -18.34 2.36 0.17
CA THR A 34 -17.59 3.58 0.46
C THR A 34 -16.07 3.30 0.49
N THR A 35 -15.64 2.25 1.19
CA THR A 35 -14.24 1.80 1.20
C THR A 35 -13.76 1.48 -0.21
N PHE A 36 -14.55 0.70 -0.95
CA PHE A 36 -14.23 0.33 -2.32
C PHE A 36 -14.02 1.57 -3.20
N LEU A 37 -14.94 2.54 -3.18
CA LEU A 37 -14.81 3.77 -3.97
C LEU A 37 -13.58 4.62 -3.60
N THR A 38 -13.12 4.55 -2.36
CA THR A 38 -11.92 5.28 -1.93
C THR A 38 -10.62 4.59 -2.36
N MET A 39 -10.63 3.28 -2.60
CA MET A 39 -9.43 2.51 -2.94
C MET A 39 -9.39 1.92 -4.35
N CYS A 40 -10.51 1.92 -5.09
CA CYS A 40 -10.61 1.26 -6.40
C CYS A 40 -9.70 1.85 -7.47
N TYR A 41 -9.08 3.01 -7.22
CA TYR A 41 -8.00 3.52 -8.06
C TYR A 41 -6.85 2.52 -8.23
N ILE A 42 -6.63 1.62 -7.26
CA ILE A 42 -5.57 0.60 -7.33
C ILE A 42 -5.71 -0.33 -8.53
N ILE A 43 -6.95 -0.54 -9.00
CA ILE A 43 -7.28 -1.36 -10.18
C ILE A 43 -6.58 -0.81 -11.44
N ILE A 44 -6.32 0.49 -11.47
CA ILE A 44 -5.68 1.17 -12.59
C ILE A 44 -4.20 1.43 -12.26
N VAL A 45 -3.93 1.93 -11.05
CA VAL A 45 -2.59 2.37 -10.66
C VAL A 45 -1.60 1.20 -10.57
N ASN A 46 -2.01 0.07 -9.99
CA ASN A 46 -1.09 -1.05 -9.81
C ASN A 46 -0.65 -1.69 -11.14
N PRO A 47 -1.57 -2.00 -12.09
CA PRO A 47 -1.16 -2.50 -13.40
C PRO A 47 -0.27 -1.53 -14.16
N MET A 48 -0.51 -0.23 -14.09
CA MET A 48 0.36 0.74 -14.75
C MET A 48 1.78 0.71 -14.18
N ILE A 49 1.93 0.72 -12.84
CA ILE A 49 3.25 0.68 -12.19
C ILE A 49 3.97 -0.65 -12.46
N LEU A 50 3.30 -1.78 -12.33
CA LEU A 50 3.95 -3.09 -12.52
C LEU A 50 4.28 -3.37 -14.00
N SER A 51 3.46 -2.87 -14.93
CA SER A 51 3.72 -3.06 -16.37
C SER A 51 5.00 -2.36 -16.86
N GLU A 52 5.52 -1.35 -16.15
CA GLU A 52 6.82 -0.74 -16.43
C GLU A 52 7.99 -1.73 -16.31
N THR A 53 7.82 -2.83 -15.58
CA THR A 53 8.82 -3.91 -15.46
C THR A 53 8.77 -4.91 -16.63
N GLY A 54 7.82 -4.74 -17.56
CA GLY A 54 7.56 -5.67 -18.67
C GLY A 54 6.48 -6.71 -18.38
N MET A 55 5.80 -6.64 -17.24
CA MET A 55 4.63 -7.49 -16.95
C MET A 55 3.43 -7.12 -17.83
N ASP A 56 2.62 -8.11 -18.20
CA ASP A 56 1.41 -7.87 -18.99
C ASP A 56 0.37 -7.07 -18.18
N HIS A 57 -0.04 -5.92 -18.71
CA HIS A 57 -0.95 -5.00 -18.03
C HIS A 57 -2.32 -5.65 -17.75
N GLY A 58 -2.85 -6.48 -18.66
CA GLY A 58 -4.13 -7.16 -18.48
C GLY A 58 -4.07 -8.22 -17.38
N ALA A 59 -3.02 -9.03 -17.39
CA ALA A 59 -2.78 -10.07 -16.39
C ALA A 59 -2.58 -9.46 -15.00
N VAL A 60 -1.80 -8.38 -14.87
CA VAL A 60 -1.62 -7.67 -13.58
C VAL A 60 -2.92 -7.04 -13.09
N PHE A 61 -3.77 -6.52 -13.98
CA PHE A 61 -5.11 -6.04 -13.62
C PHE A 61 -5.95 -7.14 -12.99
N VAL A 62 -5.97 -8.34 -13.59
CA VAL A 62 -6.69 -9.49 -13.05
C VAL A 62 -6.07 -9.94 -11.73
N ALA A 63 -4.74 -10.04 -11.65
CA ALA A 63 -4.03 -10.39 -10.43
C ALA A 63 -4.32 -9.41 -9.29
N THR A 64 -4.39 -8.11 -9.58
CA THR A 64 -4.73 -7.05 -8.62
C THR A 64 -6.13 -7.25 -8.04
N CYS A 65 -7.13 -7.46 -8.91
CA CYS A 65 -8.51 -7.65 -8.48
C CYS A 65 -8.69 -8.94 -7.68
N LEU A 66 -8.08 -10.04 -8.12
CA LEU A 66 -8.16 -11.33 -7.44
C LEU A 66 -7.42 -11.33 -6.10
N ALA A 67 -6.22 -10.75 -6.03
CA ALA A 67 -5.46 -10.65 -4.79
C ALA A 67 -6.20 -9.79 -3.75
N ALA A 68 -6.74 -8.65 -4.17
CA ALA A 68 -7.56 -7.79 -3.32
C ALA A 68 -8.83 -8.51 -2.85
N ALA A 69 -9.51 -9.25 -3.75
CA ALA A 69 -10.68 -10.04 -3.41
C ALA A 69 -10.36 -11.12 -2.38
N ILE A 70 -9.30 -11.91 -2.59
CA ILE A 70 -8.86 -12.95 -1.65
C ILE A 70 -8.55 -12.33 -0.29
N GLY A 71 -7.73 -11.27 -0.25
CA GLY A 71 -7.36 -10.63 1.01
C GLY A 71 -8.56 -10.06 1.75
N CYS A 72 -9.47 -9.38 1.06
CA CYS A 72 -10.70 -8.85 1.62
C CYS A 72 -11.64 -9.94 2.14
N LEU A 73 -11.79 -11.06 1.41
CA LEU A 73 -12.62 -12.18 1.84
C LEU A 73 -12.03 -12.90 3.05
N VAL A 74 -10.73 -13.15 3.08
CA VAL A 74 -10.06 -13.78 4.23
C VAL A 74 -10.12 -12.85 5.45
N MET A 75 -9.86 -11.56 5.29
CA MET A 75 -9.98 -10.57 6.38
C MET A 75 -11.41 -10.51 6.92
N GLY A 76 -12.39 -10.49 6.02
CA GLY A 76 -13.79 -10.47 6.37
C GLY A 76 -14.23 -11.72 7.13
N ILE A 77 -13.96 -12.90 6.58
CA ILE A 77 -14.46 -14.17 7.11
C ILE A 77 -13.67 -14.64 8.33
N VAL A 78 -12.33 -14.53 8.30
CA VAL A 78 -11.46 -15.09 9.34
C VAL A 78 -11.25 -14.10 10.48
N ALA A 79 -10.90 -12.85 10.15
CA ALA A 79 -10.57 -11.85 11.16
C ALA A 79 -11.80 -11.05 11.63
N ASN A 80 -12.82 -10.93 10.77
CA ASN A 80 -14.03 -10.17 11.01
C ASN A 80 -13.72 -8.69 11.37
N TYR A 81 -12.92 -8.04 10.51
CA TYR A 81 -12.58 -6.62 10.56
C TYR A 81 -13.06 -5.87 9.30
N PRO A 82 -13.54 -4.62 9.42
CA PRO A 82 -14.02 -3.81 8.30
C PRO A 82 -12.86 -3.17 7.53
N ILE A 83 -11.81 -3.94 7.26
CA ILE A 83 -10.56 -3.45 6.67
C ILE A 83 -10.37 -4.18 5.34
N ALA A 84 -10.26 -3.42 4.26
CA ALA A 84 -9.99 -3.95 2.93
C ALA A 84 -8.49 -4.07 2.69
N LEU A 85 -8.13 -5.05 1.85
CA LEU A 85 -6.75 -5.34 1.46
C LEU A 85 -6.64 -5.25 -0.05
N ALA A 86 -5.54 -4.70 -0.53
CA ALA A 86 -5.17 -4.63 -1.94
C ALA A 86 -3.65 -4.44 -2.07
N PRO A 87 -3.05 -4.56 -3.27
CA PRO A 87 -1.62 -4.30 -3.48
C PRO A 87 -1.18 -2.96 -2.88
N GLY A 88 -0.18 -2.94 -2.00
CA GLY A 88 0.22 -1.73 -1.29
C GLY A 88 0.94 -0.72 -2.19
N MET A 89 0.61 0.56 -2.05
CA MET A 89 1.19 1.62 -2.88
C MET A 89 2.69 1.84 -2.62
N GLY A 90 3.17 1.68 -1.39
CA GLY A 90 4.62 1.69 -1.14
C GLY A 90 5.32 0.45 -1.72
N LEU A 91 4.66 -0.70 -1.61
CA LEU A 91 5.20 -2.01 -1.97
C LEU A 91 5.27 -2.21 -3.49
N ASN A 92 4.29 -1.70 -4.25
CA ASN A 92 4.34 -1.74 -5.71
C ASN A 92 5.41 -0.80 -6.27
N ALA A 93 5.58 0.39 -5.69
CA ALA A 93 6.63 1.32 -6.07
C ALA A 93 8.01 0.74 -5.75
N TYR A 94 8.19 0.12 -4.57
CA TYR A 94 9.43 -0.56 -4.22
C TYR A 94 9.74 -1.70 -5.20
N PHE A 95 8.75 -2.54 -5.51
CA PHE A 95 8.87 -3.64 -6.48
C PHE A 95 9.35 -3.14 -7.85
N THR A 96 8.64 -2.19 -8.46
CA THR A 96 8.94 -1.74 -9.81
C THR A 96 10.23 -0.93 -9.84
N TYR A 97 10.31 0.12 -9.04
CA TYR A 97 11.31 1.16 -9.23
C TYR A 97 12.64 0.84 -8.55
N SER A 98 12.61 0.27 -7.35
CA SER A 98 13.84 -0.05 -6.62
C SER A 98 14.38 -1.42 -7.01
N VAL A 99 13.54 -2.46 -6.99
CA VAL A 99 13.99 -3.84 -7.23
C VAL A 99 14.16 -4.12 -8.71
N CYS A 100 13.10 -3.97 -9.52
CA CYS A 100 13.18 -4.35 -10.92
C CYS A 100 14.01 -3.39 -11.76
N MET A 101 13.73 -2.09 -11.66
CA MET A 101 14.44 -1.08 -12.47
C MET A 101 15.76 -0.66 -11.84
N GLY A 102 15.79 -0.39 -10.53
CA GLY A 102 16.99 0.09 -9.83
C GLY A 102 18.09 -0.97 -9.74
N MET A 103 17.74 -2.18 -9.29
CA MET A 103 18.71 -3.29 -9.14
C MET A 103 18.81 -4.18 -10.38
N GLY A 104 17.95 -3.98 -11.40
CA GLY A 104 17.92 -4.80 -12.60
C GLY A 104 17.41 -6.23 -12.37
N VAL A 105 16.67 -6.47 -11.29
CA VAL A 105 16.17 -7.81 -10.93
C VAL A 105 14.96 -8.15 -11.81
N PRO A 106 14.93 -9.33 -12.47
CA PRO A 106 13.75 -9.76 -13.21
C PRO A 106 12.49 -9.78 -12.32
N TRP A 107 11.35 -9.35 -12.85
CA TRP A 107 10.11 -9.26 -12.08
C TRP A 107 9.65 -10.62 -11.54
N GLN A 108 10.00 -11.72 -12.20
CA GLN A 108 9.77 -13.10 -11.76
C GLN A 108 10.48 -13.38 -10.44
N THR A 109 11.74 -12.99 -10.32
CA THR A 109 12.55 -13.14 -9.10
C THR A 109 12.06 -12.19 -8.01
N ALA A 110 11.65 -10.97 -8.38
CA ALA A 110 11.04 -10.04 -7.44
C ALA A 110 9.71 -10.59 -6.88
N LEU A 111 8.86 -11.24 -7.69
CA LEU A 111 7.64 -11.92 -7.22
C LEU A 111 7.97 -13.07 -6.26
N ALA A 112 9.02 -13.85 -6.53
CA ALA A 112 9.48 -14.88 -5.62
C ALA A 112 9.95 -14.28 -4.27
N ALA A 113 10.61 -13.12 -4.29
CA ALA A 113 10.97 -12.40 -3.07
C ALA A 113 9.74 -11.95 -2.27
N VAL A 114 8.72 -11.41 -2.94
CA VAL A 114 7.43 -11.06 -2.32
C VAL A 114 6.78 -12.31 -1.71
N PHE A 115 6.73 -13.42 -2.46
CA PHE A 115 6.14 -14.68 -2.01
C PHE A 115 6.84 -15.22 -0.75
N VAL A 116 8.18 -15.26 -0.75
CA VAL A 116 8.96 -15.69 0.41
C VAL A 116 8.77 -14.72 1.58
N SER A 117 8.72 -13.40 1.34
CA SER A 117 8.44 -12.44 2.40
C SER A 117 7.07 -12.70 3.05
N GLY A 118 6.04 -13.03 2.25
CA GLY A 118 4.72 -13.43 2.74
C GLY A 118 4.75 -14.72 3.55
N LEU A 119 5.51 -15.74 3.11
CA LEU A 119 5.70 -16.98 3.88
C LEU A 119 6.42 -16.75 5.21
N VAL A 120 7.45 -15.91 5.21
CA VAL A 120 8.16 -15.48 6.43
C VAL A 120 7.19 -14.76 7.35
N PHE A 121 6.31 -13.91 6.81
CA PHE A 121 5.29 -13.22 7.57
C PHE A 121 4.26 -14.17 8.17
N ILE A 122 3.78 -15.17 7.41
CA ILE A 122 2.90 -16.24 7.93
C ILE A 122 3.59 -16.98 9.07
N ALA A 123 4.84 -17.40 8.88
CA ALA A 123 5.62 -18.11 9.88
C ALA A 123 5.73 -17.28 11.17
N ILE A 124 6.16 -16.02 11.07
CA ILE A 124 6.30 -15.11 12.21
C ILE A 124 4.93 -14.80 12.86
N SER A 125 3.85 -14.75 12.08
CA SER A 125 2.48 -14.53 12.61
C SER A 125 1.97 -15.68 13.46
N MET A 126 2.47 -16.91 13.24
CA MET A 126 2.16 -18.06 14.07
C MET A 126 2.96 -18.06 15.39
N PHE A 127 4.17 -17.51 15.39
CA PHE A 127 5.02 -17.40 16.59
C PHE A 127 4.70 -16.12 17.42
N LYS A 128 4.99 -16.13 18.72
CA LYS A 128 4.84 -14.93 19.59
C LYS A 128 5.90 -13.84 19.33
N ILE A 129 6.82 -14.06 18.38
CA ILE A 129 7.96 -13.18 18.07
C ILE A 129 7.50 -11.83 17.50
N ARG A 130 6.28 -11.74 16.94
CA ARG A 130 5.79 -10.52 16.27
C ARG A 130 5.72 -9.27 17.17
N GLU A 131 5.29 -9.42 18.43
CA GLU A 131 5.16 -8.26 19.33
C GLU A 131 6.54 -7.69 19.63
N ALA A 132 7.55 -8.56 19.72
CA ALA A 132 8.93 -8.12 19.87
C ALA A 132 9.41 -7.33 18.65
N ILE A 133 9.13 -7.77 17.41
CA ILE A 133 9.55 -7.05 16.19
C ILE A 133 8.87 -5.69 16.06
N VAL A 134 7.54 -5.65 16.22
CA VAL A 134 6.77 -4.40 16.13
C VAL A 134 7.16 -3.43 17.23
N ASN A 135 7.32 -3.89 18.47
CA ASN A 135 7.74 -3.03 19.58
C ASN A 135 9.23 -2.66 19.52
N ALA A 136 10.05 -3.40 18.77
CA ALA A 136 11.47 -3.13 18.63
C ALA A 136 11.78 -2.00 17.65
N ILE A 137 10.83 -1.47 16.90
CA ILE A 137 11.08 -0.36 15.99
C ILE A 137 10.55 0.95 16.60
N PRO A 138 11.40 1.97 16.77
CA PRO A 138 11.03 3.29 17.28
C PRO A 138 9.86 3.90 16.51
N MET A 139 8.99 4.63 17.22
CA MET A 139 7.82 5.25 16.60
C MET A 139 8.22 6.30 15.56
N SER A 140 9.28 7.06 15.81
CA SER A 140 9.85 8.03 14.87
C SER A 140 10.16 7.40 13.51
N LEU A 141 10.88 6.28 13.50
CA LEU A 141 11.19 5.54 12.27
C LEU A 141 9.94 5.01 11.57
N LYS A 142 8.95 4.49 12.31
CA LYS A 142 7.69 4.02 11.69
C LYS A 142 6.95 5.15 10.96
N LEU A 143 6.81 6.30 11.62
CA LEU A 143 6.14 7.47 11.06
C LEU A 143 6.94 8.06 9.88
N ALA A 144 8.27 8.06 10.00
CA ALA A 144 9.17 8.53 8.96
C ALA A 144 9.15 7.65 7.70
N ILE A 145 9.05 6.32 7.86
CA ILE A 145 8.90 5.39 6.73
C ILE A 145 7.62 5.71 5.96
N GLY A 146 6.48 5.87 6.64
CA GLY A 146 5.22 6.26 5.99
C GLY A 146 5.32 7.60 5.27
N GLY A 147 5.91 8.62 5.90
CA GLY A 147 6.12 9.93 5.29
C GLY A 147 7.07 9.91 4.09
N GLY A 148 8.17 9.16 4.18
CA GLY A 148 9.15 8.98 3.11
C GLY A 148 8.56 8.27 1.89
N ILE A 149 7.77 7.21 2.10
CA ILE A 149 7.04 6.53 1.02
C ILE A 149 6.06 7.52 0.36
N GLY A 150 5.35 8.33 1.15
CA GLY A 150 4.47 9.37 0.63
C GLY A 150 5.17 10.38 -0.29
N LEU A 151 6.35 10.86 0.10
CA LEU A 151 7.17 11.74 -0.74
C LEU A 151 7.72 11.04 -1.98
N PHE A 152 8.10 9.76 -1.88
CA PHE A 152 8.56 8.98 -3.02
C PHE A 152 7.44 8.79 -4.06
N LEU A 153 6.22 8.47 -3.61
CA LEU A 153 5.04 8.40 -4.49
C LEU A 153 4.71 9.75 -5.13
N ALA A 154 4.86 10.86 -4.39
CA ALA A 154 4.70 12.19 -4.95
C ALA A 154 5.72 12.48 -6.06
N LEU A 155 6.98 12.09 -5.88
CA LEU A 155 8.01 12.22 -6.91
C LEU A 155 7.65 11.39 -8.17
N ILE A 156 7.25 10.13 -7.99
CA ILE A 156 6.81 9.26 -9.10
C ILE A 156 5.62 9.88 -9.84
N ALA A 157 4.63 10.37 -9.10
CA ALA A 157 3.46 11.03 -9.68
C ALA A 157 3.85 12.24 -10.55
N LEU A 158 4.69 13.12 -10.01
CA LEU A 158 5.13 14.33 -10.70
C LEU A 158 6.03 14.01 -11.89
N LYS A 159 6.86 12.96 -11.80
CA LYS A 159 7.66 12.44 -12.91
C LYS A 159 6.79 11.88 -14.03
N ASN A 160 5.82 11.01 -13.69
CA ASN A 160 4.90 10.40 -14.65
C ASN A 160 3.98 11.42 -15.32
N ALA A 161 3.65 12.51 -14.63
CA ALA A 161 2.91 13.64 -15.20
C ALA A 161 3.77 14.55 -16.10
N GLY A 162 5.10 14.41 -16.08
CA GLY A 162 6.03 15.32 -16.78
C GLY A 162 6.26 16.67 -16.08
N VAL A 163 5.83 16.82 -14.81
CA VAL A 163 6.07 18.03 -14.01
C VAL A 163 7.51 18.08 -13.53
N ILE A 164 8.04 16.96 -13.03
CA ILE A 164 9.44 16.81 -12.65
C ILE A 164 10.15 16.01 -13.74
N VAL A 165 11.29 16.52 -14.20
CA VAL A 165 12.14 15.88 -15.20
C VAL A 165 13.58 15.80 -14.72
N ASP A 166 14.37 14.91 -15.33
CA ASP A 166 15.80 14.86 -15.07
C ASP A 166 16.49 16.18 -15.48
N ASN A 167 17.46 16.60 -14.69
CA ASN A 167 18.26 17.78 -15.00
C ASN A 167 19.75 17.52 -14.70
N PRO A 168 20.63 17.49 -15.71
CA PRO A 168 22.05 17.18 -15.52
C PRO A 168 22.79 18.10 -14.53
N ALA A 169 22.31 19.33 -14.32
CA ALA A 169 22.95 20.29 -13.42
C ALA A 169 22.43 20.24 -11.98
N THR A 170 21.21 19.71 -11.75
CA THR A 170 20.50 19.81 -10.46
C THR A 170 19.84 18.50 -10.02
N LEU A 171 19.99 17.42 -10.78
CA LEU A 171 19.28 16.13 -10.69
C LEU A 171 17.78 16.21 -11.00
N VAL A 172 17.09 17.26 -10.53
CA VAL A 172 15.66 17.49 -10.75
C VAL A 172 15.40 18.85 -11.37
N GLY A 173 14.59 18.86 -12.43
CA GLY A 173 14.16 20.07 -13.14
C GLY A 173 12.64 20.14 -13.27
N LEU A 174 12.16 21.34 -13.62
CA LEU A 174 10.77 21.55 -13.98
C LEU A 174 10.57 21.23 -15.47
N GLY A 175 9.59 20.37 -15.77
CA GLY A 175 9.21 20.04 -17.14
C GLY A 175 8.43 21.16 -17.84
N ASP A 176 8.00 20.90 -19.08
CA ASP A 176 7.22 21.88 -19.85
C ASP A 176 5.76 21.92 -19.40
N LEU A 177 5.45 22.89 -18.54
CA LEU A 177 4.10 23.12 -18.03
C LEU A 177 3.07 23.53 -19.10
N LYS A 178 3.49 23.86 -20.33
CA LYS A 178 2.56 24.16 -21.42
C LYS A 178 1.99 22.90 -22.07
N GLN A 179 2.57 21.75 -21.80
CA GLN A 179 2.08 20.50 -22.36
C GLN A 179 0.68 20.18 -21.83
N PRO A 180 -0.29 19.84 -22.71
CA PRO A 180 -1.66 19.54 -22.30
C PRO A 180 -1.76 18.43 -21.24
N THR A 181 -0.91 17.41 -21.33
CA THR A 181 -0.87 16.28 -20.38
C THR A 181 -0.47 16.72 -18.96
N VAL A 182 0.52 17.61 -18.85
CA VAL A 182 0.97 18.20 -17.57
C VAL A 182 -0.14 19.04 -16.96
N LEU A 183 -0.79 19.89 -17.76
CA LEU A 183 -1.92 20.72 -17.31
C LEU A 183 -3.10 19.88 -16.85
N LEU A 184 -3.42 18.80 -17.56
CA LEU A 184 -4.47 17.86 -17.15
C LEU A 184 -4.13 17.16 -15.85
N ALA A 185 -2.88 16.75 -15.63
CA ALA A 185 -2.45 16.18 -14.36
C ALA A 185 -2.58 17.19 -13.19
N LEU A 186 -2.15 18.44 -13.39
CA LEU A 186 -2.29 19.49 -12.37
C LEU A 186 -3.76 19.82 -12.07
N PHE A 187 -4.60 19.94 -13.12
CA PHE A 187 -6.04 20.10 -12.98
C PHE A 187 -6.68 18.91 -12.26
N GLY A 188 -6.24 17.70 -12.58
CA GLY A 188 -6.64 16.47 -11.93
C GLY A 188 -6.36 16.48 -10.44
N PHE A 189 -5.16 16.90 -10.03
CA PHE A 189 -4.79 17.03 -8.63
C PHE A 189 -5.66 18.07 -7.91
N LEU A 190 -5.89 19.23 -8.53
CA LEU A 190 -6.80 20.24 -8.01
C LEU A 190 -8.21 19.67 -7.81
N MET A 191 -8.72 18.91 -8.79
CA MET A 191 -10.02 18.26 -8.70
C MET A 191 -10.10 17.25 -7.56
N VAL A 192 -9.08 16.39 -7.37
CA VAL A 192 -9.03 15.46 -6.22
C VAL A 192 -9.11 16.24 -4.90
N VAL A 193 -8.33 17.30 -4.75
CA VAL A 193 -8.30 18.13 -3.54
C VAL A 193 -9.66 18.78 -3.27
N VAL A 194 -10.27 19.39 -4.29
CA VAL A 194 -11.58 20.05 -4.17
C VAL A 194 -12.67 19.04 -3.81
N LEU A 195 -12.75 17.91 -4.53
CA LEU A 195 -13.73 16.85 -4.25
C LEU A 195 -13.52 16.25 -2.85
N HIS A 196 -12.27 16.08 -2.42
CA HIS A 196 -11.95 15.60 -1.09
C HIS A 196 -12.36 16.59 0.00
N HIS A 197 -12.13 17.90 -0.20
CA HIS A 197 -12.56 18.95 0.72
C HIS A 197 -14.09 18.93 0.94
N PHE A 198 -14.85 18.76 -0.14
CA PHE A 198 -16.31 18.62 -0.09
C PHE A 198 -16.79 17.22 0.34
N LYS A 199 -15.88 16.34 0.76
CA LYS A 199 -16.17 14.98 1.25
C LYS A 199 -16.93 14.13 0.22
N VAL A 200 -16.66 14.33 -1.07
CA VAL A 200 -17.22 13.52 -2.15
C VAL A 200 -16.61 12.12 -2.10
N ARG A 201 -17.46 11.10 -1.98
CA ARG A 201 -17.03 9.70 -1.97
C ARG A 201 -16.46 9.34 -3.35
N GLY A 202 -15.26 8.75 -3.38
CA GLY A 202 -14.59 8.39 -4.62
C GLY A 202 -13.94 9.58 -5.35
N ALA A 203 -13.57 10.66 -4.64
CA ALA A 203 -12.87 11.82 -5.21
C ALA A 203 -11.72 11.44 -6.17
N ILE A 204 -10.90 10.45 -5.79
CA ILE A 204 -9.78 9.96 -6.59
C ILE A 204 -10.27 9.30 -7.89
N ILE A 205 -11.17 8.32 -7.81
CA ILE A 205 -11.64 7.60 -9.00
C ILE A 205 -12.44 8.51 -9.95
N ILE A 206 -13.29 9.38 -9.41
CA ILE A 206 -14.02 10.39 -10.20
C ILE A 206 -13.03 11.25 -10.97
N SER A 207 -11.93 11.67 -10.32
CA SER A 207 -10.92 12.49 -10.96
C SER A 207 -10.21 11.75 -12.10
N ILE A 208 -9.82 10.49 -11.88
CA ILE A 208 -9.21 9.65 -12.92
C ILE A 208 -10.14 9.50 -14.13
N LEU A 209 -11.42 9.18 -13.90
CA LEU A 209 -12.39 8.98 -14.97
C LEU A 209 -12.68 10.27 -15.73
N ALA A 210 -12.81 11.41 -15.03
CA ALA A 210 -13.02 12.71 -15.66
C ALA A 210 -11.81 13.13 -16.51
N LEU A 211 -10.58 12.95 -16.02
CA LEU A 211 -9.38 13.22 -16.81
C LEU A 211 -9.27 12.32 -18.03
N THR A 212 -9.60 11.04 -17.88
CA THR A 212 -9.63 10.08 -18.98
C THR A 212 -10.63 10.52 -20.05
N ALA A 213 -11.84 10.92 -19.66
CA ALA A 213 -12.86 11.40 -20.59
C ALA A 213 -12.43 12.69 -21.32
N ILE A 214 -11.85 13.66 -20.59
CA ILE A 214 -11.33 14.91 -21.17
C ILE A 214 -10.18 14.60 -22.15
N SER A 215 -9.26 13.74 -21.73
CA SER A 215 -8.14 13.28 -22.56
C SER A 215 -8.60 12.63 -23.87
N THR A 216 -9.57 11.71 -23.80
CA THR A 216 -10.15 11.07 -24.99
C THR A 216 -10.86 12.09 -25.87
N ALA A 217 -11.62 13.03 -25.31
CA ALA A 217 -12.29 14.08 -26.08
C ALA A 217 -11.30 15.03 -26.79
N MET A 218 -10.11 15.23 -26.20
CA MET A 218 -9.01 16.00 -26.78
C MET A 218 -8.17 15.19 -27.78
N GLY A 219 -8.44 13.90 -27.97
CA GLY A 219 -7.64 13.01 -28.83
C GLY A 219 -6.29 12.62 -28.25
N LEU A 220 -6.08 12.80 -26.93
CA LEU A 220 -4.82 12.49 -26.24
C LEU A 220 -4.75 11.02 -25.76
N SER A 221 -5.88 10.32 -25.66
CA SER A 221 -5.94 8.90 -25.30
C SER A 221 -7.05 8.14 -26.04
N GLU A 222 -6.80 6.86 -26.30
CA GLU A 222 -7.76 5.96 -26.94
C GLU A 222 -8.70 5.34 -25.90
N PHE A 223 -10.00 5.39 -26.17
CA PHE A 223 -11.01 4.74 -25.35
C PHE A 223 -11.29 3.32 -25.84
N LYS A 224 -10.96 2.33 -25.01
CA LYS A 224 -11.04 0.90 -25.32
C LYS A 224 -12.36 0.26 -24.90
N GLY A 225 -13.29 1.02 -24.31
CA GLY A 225 -14.61 0.56 -23.89
C GLY A 225 -14.80 0.57 -22.38
N VAL A 226 -15.97 0.13 -21.92
CA VAL A 226 -16.31 0.06 -20.48
C VAL A 226 -16.29 -1.37 -19.96
N VAL A 227 -17.03 -2.25 -20.63
CA VAL A 227 -17.20 -3.66 -20.25
C VAL A 227 -16.68 -4.53 -21.39
N GLY A 228 -15.92 -5.57 -21.06
CA GLY A 228 -15.39 -6.49 -22.06
C GLY A 228 -14.91 -7.80 -21.46
N GLU A 229 -14.16 -8.54 -22.26
CA GLU A 229 -13.60 -9.82 -21.86
C GLU A 229 -12.58 -9.66 -20.73
N ILE A 230 -12.55 -10.62 -19.81
CA ILE A 230 -11.58 -10.66 -18.73
C ILE A 230 -10.24 -11.07 -19.34
N PRO A 231 -9.16 -10.27 -19.20
CA PRO A 231 -7.84 -10.63 -19.71
C PRO A 231 -7.35 -11.96 -19.13
N SER A 232 -6.49 -12.65 -19.89
CA SER A 232 -5.87 -13.87 -19.38
C SER A 232 -4.87 -13.56 -18.27
N ILE A 233 -4.93 -14.29 -17.16
CA ILE A 233 -3.93 -14.21 -16.08
C ILE A 233 -2.68 -15.07 -16.38
N ALA A 234 -2.71 -15.91 -17.41
CA ALA A 234 -1.62 -16.84 -17.74
C ALA A 234 -0.22 -16.18 -17.86
N PRO A 235 -0.07 -14.93 -18.34
CA PRO A 235 1.24 -14.27 -18.45
C PRO A 235 1.94 -14.02 -17.12
N THR A 236 1.21 -13.93 -15.99
CA THR A 236 1.79 -13.59 -14.68
C THR A 236 1.56 -14.68 -13.62
N PHE A 237 0.59 -15.56 -13.85
CA PHE A 237 0.23 -16.63 -12.93
C PHE A 237 1.39 -17.62 -12.72
N MET A 238 1.81 -17.78 -11.46
CA MET A 238 2.87 -18.71 -11.03
C MET A 238 4.21 -18.53 -11.76
N GLN A 239 4.49 -17.34 -12.27
CA GLN A 239 5.76 -17.01 -12.96
C GLN A 239 6.88 -16.66 -11.97
N MET A 240 6.78 -17.09 -10.72
CA MET A 240 7.79 -16.81 -9.70
C MET A 240 9.06 -17.63 -9.97
N ASP A 241 10.20 -16.95 -10.02
CA ASP A 241 11.50 -17.58 -10.19
C ASP A 241 12.29 -17.57 -8.88
N PHE A 242 12.55 -18.76 -8.34
CA PHE A 242 13.29 -18.94 -7.09
C PHE A 242 14.80 -19.09 -7.32
N GLU A 243 15.27 -19.11 -8.57
CA GLU A 243 16.68 -19.16 -8.89
C GLU A 243 17.38 -17.88 -8.43
N GLY A 244 18.53 -18.02 -7.74
CA GLY A 244 19.30 -16.88 -7.23
C GLY A 244 18.69 -16.15 -6.02
N LEU A 245 17.52 -16.57 -5.53
CA LEU A 245 16.76 -15.86 -4.49
C LEU A 245 17.52 -15.67 -3.16
N PHE A 246 18.45 -16.57 -2.84
CA PHE A 246 19.24 -16.53 -1.61
C PHE A 246 20.61 -15.84 -1.75
N THR A 247 20.79 -15.03 -2.79
CA THR A 247 21.92 -14.09 -2.87
C THR A 247 21.78 -12.99 -1.81
N ALA A 248 22.90 -12.44 -1.33
CA ALA A 248 22.89 -11.44 -0.25
C ALA A 248 22.03 -10.19 -0.59
N SER A 249 22.03 -9.78 -1.85
CA SER A 249 21.20 -8.67 -2.35
C SER A 249 19.71 -9.00 -2.28
N LEU A 250 19.28 -10.17 -2.75
CA LEU A 250 17.86 -10.56 -2.76
C LEU A 250 17.33 -10.92 -1.37
N VAL A 251 18.18 -11.44 -0.47
CA VAL A 251 17.83 -11.56 0.95
C VAL A 251 17.54 -10.18 1.55
N GLY A 252 18.32 -9.16 1.18
CA GLY A 252 18.04 -7.76 1.53
C GLY A 252 16.68 -7.28 1.01
N VAL A 253 16.33 -7.61 -0.24
CA VAL A 253 15.03 -7.28 -0.83
C VAL A 253 13.86 -7.94 -0.09
N ILE A 254 13.97 -9.25 0.20
CA ILE A 254 12.96 -9.98 1.00
C ILE A 254 12.78 -9.32 2.36
N PHE A 255 13.90 -8.95 3.00
CA PHE A 255 13.88 -8.28 4.30
C PHE A 255 13.19 -6.91 4.24
N VAL A 256 13.44 -6.11 3.19
CA VAL A 256 12.77 -4.81 3.00
C VAL A 256 11.28 -4.99 2.77
N PHE A 257 10.86 -5.91 1.88
CA PHE A 257 9.44 -6.23 1.69
C PHE A 257 8.78 -6.61 3.01
N PHE A 258 9.39 -7.53 3.75
CA PHE A 258 8.89 -7.95 5.06
C PHE A 258 8.78 -6.77 6.04
N LEU A 259 9.80 -5.91 6.10
CA LEU A 259 9.85 -4.79 7.03
C LEU A 259 8.80 -3.72 6.69
N VAL A 260 8.74 -3.31 5.43
CA VAL A 260 7.76 -2.32 4.94
C VAL A 260 6.35 -2.83 5.18
N ASP A 261 6.07 -4.06 4.77
CA ASP A 261 4.75 -4.67 4.90
C ASP A 261 4.34 -4.83 6.37
N LEU A 262 5.26 -5.24 7.25
CA LEU A 262 4.98 -5.34 8.67
C LEU A 262 4.51 -4.01 9.26
N PHE A 263 5.11 -2.89 8.84
CA PHE A 263 4.73 -1.57 9.33
C PHE A 263 3.48 -1.02 8.68
N ASP A 264 3.34 -1.15 7.37
CA ASP A 264 2.14 -0.70 6.65
C ASP A 264 0.91 -1.46 7.17
N SER A 265 1.02 -2.78 7.29
CA SER A 265 -0.04 -3.65 7.80
C SER A 265 -0.38 -3.36 9.25
N THR A 266 0.61 -3.38 10.13
CA THR A 266 0.35 -3.16 11.55
C THR A 266 -0.15 -1.74 11.81
N GLY A 267 0.47 -0.74 11.18
CA GLY A 267 0.11 0.67 11.31
C GLY A 267 -1.32 0.92 10.82
N THR A 268 -1.67 0.40 9.64
CA THR A 268 -3.01 0.57 9.07
C THR A 268 -4.06 -0.20 9.85
N LEU A 269 -3.80 -1.45 10.24
CA LEU A 269 -4.72 -2.24 11.05
C LEU A 269 -5.04 -1.54 12.37
N VAL A 270 -4.02 -1.03 13.07
CA VAL A 270 -4.21 -0.30 14.33
C VAL A 270 -4.90 1.04 14.09
N GLY A 271 -4.45 1.82 13.10
CA GLY A 271 -4.98 3.14 12.81
C GLY A 271 -6.46 3.12 12.39
N VAL A 272 -6.82 2.24 11.46
CA VAL A 272 -8.22 2.08 11.03
C VAL A 272 -9.07 1.50 12.16
N SER A 273 -8.57 0.53 12.91
CA SER A 273 -9.31 -0.05 14.03
C SER A 273 -9.51 0.93 15.19
N HIS A 274 -8.55 1.84 15.40
CA HIS A 274 -8.70 2.94 16.35
C HIS A 274 -9.85 3.86 15.95
N ARG A 275 -9.86 4.31 14.68
CA ARG A 275 -10.96 5.11 14.11
C ARG A 275 -12.30 4.37 14.15
N ALA A 276 -12.30 3.04 14.09
CA ALA A 276 -13.48 2.20 14.19
C ALA A 276 -13.98 1.98 15.63
N GLY A 277 -13.22 2.38 16.64
CA GLY A 277 -13.52 2.07 18.04
C GLY A 277 -13.40 0.58 18.38
N LEU A 278 -12.54 -0.16 17.66
CA LEU A 278 -12.36 -1.60 17.79
C LEU A 278 -11.15 -2.00 18.67
N LEU A 279 -10.38 -1.03 19.15
CA LEU A 279 -9.29 -1.28 20.09
C LEU A 279 -9.84 -1.55 21.50
N LYS A 280 -9.20 -2.48 22.22
CA LYS A 280 -9.45 -2.76 23.64
C LYS A 280 -8.14 -2.58 24.40
N ASP A 281 -8.12 -1.71 25.40
CA ASP A 281 -6.93 -1.39 26.20
C ASP A 281 -5.72 -0.99 25.35
N GLY A 282 -5.96 -0.21 24.28
CA GLY A 282 -4.93 0.20 23.32
C GLY A 282 -4.41 -0.92 22.42
N LYS A 283 -4.92 -2.15 22.53
CA LYS A 283 -4.52 -3.30 21.72
C LYS A 283 -5.62 -3.69 20.74
N LEU A 284 -5.23 -4.20 19.57
CA LEU A 284 -6.18 -4.72 18.59
C LEU A 284 -6.54 -6.18 18.93
N PRO A 285 -7.81 -6.49 19.27
CA PRO A 285 -8.24 -7.87 19.43
C PRO A 285 -8.00 -8.66 18.14
N ARG A 286 -7.92 -9.99 18.18
CA ARG A 286 -7.85 -10.85 16.96
C ARG A 286 -6.76 -10.45 15.93
N LEU A 287 -5.76 -9.63 16.28
CA LEU A 287 -4.73 -9.15 15.36
C LEU A 287 -3.98 -10.32 14.69
N LYS A 288 -3.86 -11.48 15.34
CA LYS A 288 -3.30 -12.71 14.72
C LYS A 288 -4.06 -13.13 13.46
N LYS A 289 -5.40 -13.07 13.50
CA LYS A 289 -6.25 -13.42 12.37
C LYS A 289 -6.18 -12.38 11.26
N ALA A 290 -6.09 -11.09 11.63
CA ALA A 290 -5.94 -10.01 10.68
C ALA A 290 -4.61 -10.10 9.92
N LEU A 291 -3.50 -10.29 10.64
CA LEU A 291 -2.19 -10.49 10.04
C LEU A 291 -2.13 -11.77 9.20
N PHE A 292 -2.73 -12.87 9.66
CA PHE A 292 -2.83 -14.08 8.84
C PHE A 292 -3.58 -13.84 7.53
N ALA A 293 -4.69 -13.09 7.56
CA ALA A 293 -5.43 -12.73 6.36
C ALA A 293 -4.57 -11.90 5.39
N ASP A 294 -3.81 -10.97 5.94
CA ASP A 294 -2.89 -10.13 5.20
C ASP A 294 -1.77 -10.91 4.53
N SER A 295 -1.04 -11.72 5.27
CA SER A 295 0.05 -12.53 4.69
C SER A 295 -0.44 -13.56 3.69
N THR A 296 -1.64 -14.11 3.89
CA THR A 296 -2.26 -15.02 2.91
C THR A 296 -2.54 -14.28 1.60
N ALA A 297 -2.99 -13.03 1.69
CA ALA A 297 -3.21 -12.18 0.53
C ALA A 297 -1.90 -11.83 -0.20
N ILE A 298 -0.79 -11.66 0.52
CA ILE A 298 0.55 -11.44 -0.06
C ILE A 298 0.99 -12.66 -0.86
N VAL A 299 0.92 -13.85 -0.25
CA VAL A 299 1.30 -15.10 -0.88
C VAL A 299 0.44 -15.38 -2.11
N ALA A 300 -0.88 -15.18 -1.99
CA ALA A 300 -1.80 -15.31 -3.11
C ALA A 300 -1.54 -14.27 -4.21
N GLY A 301 -1.28 -13.02 -3.83
CA GLY A 301 -0.97 -11.93 -4.76
C GLY A 301 0.30 -12.21 -5.57
N ALA A 302 1.38 -12.60 -4.91
CA ALA A 302 2.62 -12.96 -5.58
C ALA A 302 2.42 -14.16 -6.54
N ALA A 303 1.68 -15.18 -6.11
CA ALA A 303 1.36 -16.33 -6.95
C ALA A 303 0.47 -15.98 -8.16
N LEU A 304 -0.43 -15.00 -8.03
CA LEU A 304 -1.25 -14.49 -9.13
C LEU A 304 -0.48 -13.54 -10.05
N GLY A 305 0.65 -13.00 -9.57
CA GLY A 305 1.51 -12.10 -10.31
C GLY A 305 1.23 -10.62 -10.05
N THR A 306 1.01 -10.27 -8.78
CA THR A 306 1.02 -8.88 -8.30
C THR A 306 1.97 -8.74 -7.10
N SER A 307 2.38 -7.51 -6.82
CA SER A 307 3.16 -7.14 -5.64
C SER A 307 2.39 -7.38 -4.33
N SER A 308 3.08 -7.20 -3.20
CA SER A 308 2.56 -7.45 -1.86
C SER A 308 1.27 -6.68 -1.59
N THR A 309 0.23 -7.39 -1.15
CA THR A 309 -0.99 -6.78 -0.65
C THR A 309 -0.79 -6.27 0.77
N THR A 310 -1.54 -5.26 1.15
CA THR A 310 -1.53 -4.73 2.51
C THR A 310 -2.93 -4.20 2.88
N PRO A 311 -3.25 -4.03 4.17
CA PRO A 311 -4.46 -3.37 4.63
C PRO A 311 -4.47 -1.89 4.22
N TYR A 312 -5.60 -1.40 3.72
CA TYR A 312 -5.72 -0.06 3.16
C TYR A 312 -6.26 0.97 4.16
N ILE A 313 -5.59 2.13 4.24
CA ILE A 313 -5.97 3.24 5.12
C ILE A 313 -7.30 3.88 4.72
N GLU A 314 -7.67 3.74 3.43
CA GLU A 314 -8.94 4.10 2.82
C GLU A 314 -10.13 3.42 3.49
N SER A 315 -9.91 2.26 4.13
CA SER A 315 -10.91 1.60 4.97
C SER A 315 -11.45 2.51 6.08
N SER A 316 -10.69 3.54 6.48
CA SER A 316 -11.18 4.56 7.41
C SER A 316 -12.42 5.32 6.92
N ALA A 317 -12.63 5.45 5.61
CA ALA A 317 -13.82 6.07 5.04
C ALA A 317 -15.06 5.18 5.21
N GLY A 318 -14.96 3.87 4.97
CA GLY A 318 -16.07 2.94 5.23
C GLY A 318 -16.35 2.79 6.72
N VAL A 319 -15.31 2.78 7.55
CA VAL A 319 -15.46 2.84 9.00
C VAL A 319 -16.17 4.10 9.46
N ALA A 320 -15.85 5.26 8.88
CA ALA A 320 -16.57 6.51 9.16
C ALA A 320 -18.03 6.46 8.68
N ALA A 321 -18.33 5.69 7.62
CA ALA A 321 -19.69 5.39 7.16
C ALA A 321 -20.44 4.36 8.03
N GLY A 322 -19.81 3.84 9.10
CA GLY A 322 -20.44 2.96 10.07
C GLY A 322 -20.02 1.48 9.98
N GLY A 323 -19.07 1.13 9.12
CA GLY A 323 -18.55 -0.24 9.03
C GLY A 323 -17.83 -0.67 10.31
N ARG A 324 -18.21 -1.83 10.85
CA ARG A 324 -17.65 -2.37 12.10
C ARG A 324 -17.23 -3.83 12.00
N THR A 325 -17.67 -4.55 10.97
CA THR A 325 -17.44 -6.00 10.84
C THR A 325 -16.77 -6.38 9.53
N GLY A 326 -16.35 -7.63 9.44
CA GLY A 326 -15.80 -8.24 8.23
C GLY A 326 -16.74 -8.24 7.04
N LEU A 327 -18.05 -8.03 7.22
CA LEU A 327 -18.99 -7.91 6.12
C LEU A 327 -18.63 -6.74 5.19
N THR A 328 -18.16 -5.63 5.76
CA THR A 328 -17.60 -4.50 5.00
C THR A 328 -16.47 -4.96 4.07
N ALA A 329 -15.51 -5.76 4.57
CA ALA A 329 -14.40 -6.27 3.76
C ALA A 329 -14.90 -7.27 2.70
N VAL A 330 -15.84 -8.16 3.03
CA VAL A 330 -16.44 -9.10 2.06
C VAL A 330 -17.11 -8.35 0.90
N VAL A 331 -17.86 -7.28 1.18
CA VAL A 331 -18.48 -6.44 0.14
C VAL A 331 -17.41 -5.87 -0.79
N VAL A 332 -16.31 -5.35 -0.25
CA VAL A 332 -15.19 -4.85 -1.06
C VAL A 332 -14.60 -5.94 -1.94
N GLY A 333 -14.38 -7.14 -1.38
CA GLY A 333 -13.85 -8.28 -2.14
C GLY A 333 -14.75 -8.70 -3.30
N VAL A 334 -16.07 -8.71 -3.09
CA VAL A 334 -17.05 -8.98 -4.16
C VAL A 334 -17.00 -7.88 -5.24
N LEU A 335 -16.89 -6.61 -4.84
CA LEU A 335 -16.78 -5.51 -5.80
C LEU A 335 -15.51 -5.60 -6.65
N PHE A 336 -14.38 -6.05 -6.09
CA PHE A 336 -13.16 -6.31 -6.87
C PHE A 336 -13.34 -7.44 -7.89
N ILE A 337 -14.07 -8.50 -7.54
CA ILE A 337 -14.40 -9.57 -8.50
C ILE A 337 -15.27 -9.02 -9.64
N LEU A 338 -16.26 -8.19 -9.32
CA LEU A 338 -17.11 -7.55 -10.33
C LEU A 338 -16.34 -6.58 -11.23
N CYS A 339 -15.24 -6.01 -10.75
CA CYS A 339 -14.38 -5.15 -11.55
C CYS A 339 -13.63 -5.88 -12.66
N LEU A 340 -13.52 -7.21 -12.62
CA LEU A 340 -12.87 -7.97 -13.70
C LEU A 340 -13.50 -7.70 -15.07
N PHE A 341 -14.81 -7.42 -15.11
CA PHE A 341 -15.54 -7.07 -16.32
C PHE A 341 -15.24 -5.64 -16.83
N LEU A 342 -14.61 -4.80 -16.01
CA LEU A 342 -14.25 -3.41 -16.33
C LEU A 342 -12.82 -3.28 -16.89
N ALA A 343 -12.23 -4.37 -17.36
CA ALA A 343 -10.87 -4.37 -17.89
C ALA A 343 -10.65 -3.35 -19.02
N PRO A 344 -11.56 -3.20 -20.02
CA PRO A 344 -11.35 -2.21 -21.07
C PRO A 344 -11.35 -0.76 -20.56
N LEU A 345 -12.14 -0.49 -19.51
CA LEU A 345 -12.16 0.83 -18.87
C LEU A 345 -10.82 1.13 -18.22
N ALA A 346 -10.27 0.18 -17.46
CA ALA A 346 -8.97 0.35 -16.79
C ALA A 346 -7.83 0.55 -17.81
N GLN A 347 -7.87 -0.16 -18.94
CA GLN A 347 -6.88 -0.01 -20.02
C GLN A 347 -7.00 1.28 -20.83
N SER A 348 -8.12 2.00 -20.69
CA SER A 348 -8.35 3.30 -21.37
C SER A 348 -7.72 4.48 -20.62
N VAL A 349 -7.28 4.27 -19.38
CA VAL A 349 -6.75 5.34 -18.53
C VAL A 349 -5.30 5.63 -18.90
N PRO A 350 -4.96 6.86 -19.33
CA PRO A 350 -3.58 7.21 -19.63
C PRO A 350 -2.76 7.42 -18.35
N GLY A 351 -1.44 7.21 -18.42
CA GLY A 351 -0.52 7.30 -17.28
C GLY A 351 -0.61 8.62 -16.50
N PHE A 352 -0.72 9.76 -17.19
CA PHE A 352 -0.82 11.07 -16.54
C PHE A 352 -2.14 11.27 -15.75
N ALA A 353 -3.20 10.52 -16.05
CA ALA A 353 -4.49 10.64 -15.36
C ALA A 353 -4.48 10.01 -13.97
N THR A 354 -3.50 9.15 -13.65
CA THR A 354 -3.35 8.58 -12.31
C THR A 354 -2.34 9.29 -11.43
N ALA A 355 -1.46 10.12 -12.00
CA ALA A 355 -0.53 10.94 -11.23
C ALA A 355 -1.24 11.75 -10.11
N PRO A 356 -2.42 12.36 -10.33
CA PRO A 356 -3.17 13.02 -9.26
C PRO A 356 -3.48 12.12 -8.06
N ALA A 357 -3.80 10.85 -8.30
CA ALA A 357 -4.12 9.88 -7.27
C ALA A 357 -2.89 9.60 -6.40
N LEU A 358 -1.76 9.28 -7.05
CA LEU A 358 -0.48 9.03 -6.39
C LEU A 358 -0.01 10.23 -5.58
N LEU A 359 -0.11 11.43 -6.16
CA LEU A 359 0.28 12.67 -5.50
C LEU A 359 -0.59 12.94 -4.26
N PHE A 360 -1.91 12.71 -4.37
CA PHE A 360 -2.82 12.88 -3.24
C PHE A 360 -2.63 11.81 -2.15
N VAL A 361 -2.32 10.57 -2.52
CA VAL A 361 -1.92 9.52 -1.56
C VAL A 361 -0.68 9.95 -0.79
N GLY A 362 0.32 10.54 -1.48
CA GLY A 362 1.48 11.14 -0.83
C GLY A 362 1.11 12.20 0.22
N VAL A 363 0.14 13.07 -0.08
CA VAL A 363 -0.40 14.07 0.88
C VAL A 363 -1.06 13.42 2.10
N LEU A 364 -1.72 12.28 1.95
CA LEU A 364 -2.33 11.56 3.08
C LEU A 364 -1.26 10.90 3.96
N MET A 365 -0.24 10.27 3.34
CA MET A 365 0.81 9.55 4.06
C MET A 365 1.74 10.48 4.83
N ILE A 366 2.06 11.66 4.26
CA ILE A 366 2.96 12.61 4.91
C ILE A 366 2.39 13.17 6.22
N GLN A 367 1.07 13.12 6.44
CA GLN A 367 0.46 13.60 7.70
C GLN A 367 1.03 12.90 8.94
N GLY A 368 1.47 11.65 8.82
CA GLY A 368 2.05 10.88 9.93
C GLY A 368 3.29 11.54 10.54
N ILE A 369 4.07 12.32 9.76
CA ILE A 369 5.30 12.94 10.24
C ILE A 369 5.05 13.98 11.34
N THR A 370 3.83 14.52 11.43
CA THR A 370 3.44 15.49 12.47
C THR A 370 3.45 14.89 13.89
N HIS A 371 3.44 13.57 14.00
CA HIS A 371 3.46 12.85 15.28
C HIS A 371 4.87 12.43 15.70
N ILE A 372 5.90 12.81 14.94
CA ILE A 372 7.31 12.60 15.29
C ILE A 372 7.70 13.68 16.31
N ASP A 373 8.43 13.28 17.34
CA ASP A 373 9.03 14.22 18.29
C ASP A 373 10.20 14.95 17.60
N TRP A 374 9.91 16.15 17.08
CA TRP A 374 10.88 16.98 16.39
C TRP A 374 11.80 17.77 17.33
N ASP A 375 11.44 17.88 18.61
CA ASP A 375 12.23 18.58 19.62
C ASP A 375 13.39 17.71 20.13
N ASP A 376 13.21 16.38 20.21
CA ASP A 376 14.31 15.44 20.45
C ASP A 376 15.10 15.18 19.16
N ILE A 377 16.28 15.80 19.05
CA ILE A 377 17.19 15.61 17.91
C ILE A 377 17.57 14.14 17.65
N THR A 378 17.52 13.30 18.70
CA THR A 378 17.81 11.86 18.61
C THR A 378 16.69 11.05 17.95
N GLU A 379 15.52 11.65 17.76
CA GLU A 379 14.38 11.12 17.00
C GLU A 379 14.23 11.85 15.66
N ALA A 380 14.41 13.18 15.65
CA ALA A 380 14.23 14.03 14.48
C ALA A 380 15.22 13.75 13.34
N VAL A 381 16.52 13.61 13.65
CA VAL A 381 17.55 13.37 12.63
C VAL A 381 17.35 12.04 11.90
N PRO A 382 17.15 10.90 12.59
CA PRO A 382 16.89 9.64 11.91
C PRO A 382 15.61 9.64 11.07
N ALA A 383 14.56 10.27 11.59
CA ALA A 383 13.32 10.45 10.85
C ALA A 383 13.51 11.27 9.57
N PHE A 384 14.19 12.42 9.66
CA PHE A 384 14.49 13.27 8.52
C PHE A 384 15.29 12.52 7.44
N LEU A 385 16.35 11.80 7.84
CA LEU A 385 17.18 11.03 6.92
C LEU A 385 16.38 9.91 6.24
N THR A 386 15.48 9.26 6.98
CA THR A 386 14.57 8.26 6.41
C THR A 386 13.67 8.87 5.35
N ILE A 387 13.08 10.03 5.64
CA ILE A 387 12.12 10.71 4.76
C ILE A 387 12.79 11.20 3.47
N VAL A 388 13.98 11.81 3.59
CA VAL A 388 14.65 12.50 2.47
C VAL A 388 15.37 11.54 1.54
N PHE A 389 15.98 10.48 2.05
CA PHE A 389 16.72 9.55 1.19
C PHE A 389 15.80 8.77 0.26
N MET A 390 14.58 8.41 0.67
CA MET A 390 13.66 7.66 -0.21
C MET A 390 13.43 8.33 -1.59
N PRO A 391 12.96 9.60 -1.67
CA PRO A 391 12.78 10.26 -2.96
C PRO A 391 14.11 10.57 -3.65
N PHE A 392 15.15 11.00 -2.92
CA PHE A 392 16.39 11.47 -3.55
C PHE A 392 17.32 10.36 -4.03
N THR A 393 17.25 9.16 -3.45
CA THR A 393 17.94 7.98 -3.97
C THR A 393 17.03 7.10 -4.82
N TYR A 394 15.77 7.50 -5.00
CA TYR A 394 14.75 6.73 -5.71
C TYR A 394 14.61 5.28 -5.15
N SER A 395 14.87 5.11 -3.85
CA SER A 395 14.99 3.81 -3.19
C SER A 395 14.43 3.84 -1.77
N ILE A 396 13.31 3.14 -1.57
CA ILE A 396 12.69 2.97 -0.24
C ILE A 396 13.65 2.23 0.70
N ALA A 397 14.36 1.22 0.19
CA ALA A 397 15.32 0.43 0.95
C ALA A 397 16.45 1.29 1.52
N ASP A 398 17.03 2.18 0.71
CA ASP A 398 18.12 3.05 1.18
C ASP A 398 17.63 4.09 2.17
N GLY A 399 16.42 4.63 1.99
CA GLY A 399 15.80 5.49 3.00
C GLY A 399 15.63 4.80 4.35
N ILE A 400 15.11 3.58 4.37
CA ILE A 400 15.01 2.77 5.59
C ILE A 400 16.39 2.52 6.18
N ALA A 401 17.36 2.10 5.36
CA ALA A 401 18.72 1.81 5.79
C ALA A 401 19.35 3.02 6.50
N MET A 402 19.27 4.21 5.88
CA MET A 402 19.79 5.45 6.44
C MET A 402 19.10 5.84 7.74
N GLY A 403 17.79 5.59 7.86
CA GLY A 403 17.04 5.75 9.10
C GLY A 403 17.56 4.91 10.26
N PHE A 404 17.72 3.61 10.03
CA PHE A 404 18.16 2.68 11.07
C PHE A 404 19.61 2.92 11.48
N ILE A 405 20.50 3.15 10.50
CA ILE A 405 21.91 3.47 10.76
C ILE A 405 22.01 4.75 11.57
N SER A 406 21.35 5.82 11.14
CA SER A 406 21.41 7.10 11.86
C SER A 406 20.78 7.02 13.24
N TYR A 407 19.66 6.31 13.41
CA TYR A 407 19.05 6.10 14.73
C TYR A 407 20.01 5.41 15.69
N ALA A 408 20.64 4.31 15.26
CA ALA A 408 21.59 3.56 16.07
C ALA A 408 22.80 4.44 16.44
N LEU A 409 23.41 5.13 15.48
CA LEU A 409 24.60 5.96 15.71
C LEU A 409 24.30 7.19 16.57
N VAL A 410 23.21 7.91 16.30
CA VAL A 410 22.86 9.11 17.08
C VAL A 410 22.58 8.72 18.53
N LYS A 411 21.82 7.65 18.78
CA LYS A 411 21.56 7.18 20.15
C LYS A 411 22.82 6.63 20.82
N LEU A 412 23.76 6.05 20.06
CA LEU A 412 25.07 5.63 20.59
C LEU A 412 25.86 6.81 21.12
N PHE A 413 26.09 7.82 20.29
CA PHE A 413 26.96 8.95 20.59
C PHE A 413 26.32 9.98 21.53
N THR A 414 25.01 9.91 21.75
CA THR A 414 24.30 10.74 22.73
C THR A 414 24.11 10.04 24.09
N GLY A 415 24.72 8.87 24.30
CA GLY A 415 24.64 8.12 25.57
C GLY A 415 23.28 7.42 25.80
N LYS A 416 22.40 7.38 24.80
CA LYS A 416 21.09 6.73 24.83
C LYS A 416 21.10 5.31 24.25
N ALA A 417 22.27 4.66 24.10
CA ALA A 417 22.42 3.36 23.45
C ALA A 417 21.52 2.26 24.03
N ALA A 418 21.31 2.27 25.36
CA ALA A 418 20.46 1.31 26.06
C ALA A 418 18.95 1.45 25.73
N THR A 419 18.53 2.59 25.17
CA THR A 419 17.14 2.82 24.73
C THR A 419 16.86 2.24 23.35
N VAL A 420 17.91 1.90 22.60
CA VAL A 420 17.80 1.37 21.24
C VAL A 420 17.49 -0.13 21.32
N PRO A 421 16.37 -0.59 20.75
CA PRO A 421 16.07 -2.01 20.73
C PRO A 421 17.11 -2.79 19.93
N TYR A 422 17.46 -3.99 20.41
CA TYR A 422 18.52 -4.82 19.81
C TYR A 422 18.32 -5.10 18.30
N MET A 423 17.06 -5.16 17.84
CA MET A 423 16.76 -5.35 16.43
C MET A 423 17.22 -4.18 15.56
N VAL A 424 17.12 -2.93 16.05
CA VAL A 424 17.61 -1.76 15.31
C VAL A 424 19.11 -1.83 15.11
N TRP A 425 19.86 -2.32 16.10
CA TRP A 425 21.30 -2.55 15.99
C TRP A 425 21.64 -3.57 14.89
N ILE A 426 20.95 -4.71 14.87
CA ILE A 426 21.18 -5.74 13.85
C ILE A 426 20.92 -5.14 12.46
N VAL A 427 19.78 -4.49 12.27
CA VAL A 427 19.39 -3.91 10.98
C VAL A 427 20.38 -2.82 10.55
N ALA A 428 20.79 -1.94 11.47
CA ALA A 428 21.78 -0.90 11.20
C ALA A 428 23.12 -1.50 10.76
N VAL A 429 23.61 -2.54 11.45
CA VAL A 429 24.89 -3.19 11.11
C VAL A 429 24.81 -3.90 9.76
N LEU A 430 23.73 -4.64 9.48
CA LEU A 430 23.55 -5.31 8.20
C LEU A 430 23.54 -4.32 7.03
N TRP A 431 22.84 -3.20 7.17
CA TRP A 431 22.82 -2.16 6.15
C TRP A 431 24.15 -1.42 6.01
N ALA A 432 24.83 -1.13 7.13
CA ALA A 432 26.14 -0.51 7.10
C ALA A 432 27.16 -1.41 6.39
N LEU A 433 27.13 -2.72 6.64
CA LEU A 433 27.95 -3.70 5.94
C LEU A 433 27.59 -3.79 4.45
N LYS A 434 26.30 -3.77 4.09
CA LYS A 434 25.86 -3.73 2.68
C LYS A 434 26.46 -2.54 1.96
N PHE A 435 26.35 -1.33 2.53
CA PHE A 435 26.92 -0.13 1.92
C PHE A 435 28.45 -0.16 1.86
N ALA A 436 29.11 -0.67 2.90
CA ALA A 436 30.57 -0.77 2.94
C ALA A 436 31.14 -1.78 1.92
N LEU A 437 30.43 -2.89 1.67
CA LEU A 437 30.91 -3.98 0.82
C LEU A 437 30.44 -3.88 -0.64
N PHE A 438 29.21 -3.42 -0.86
CA PHE A 438 28.55 -3.45 -2.17
C PHE A 438 28.18 -2.07 -2.69
N GLY A 439 28.30 -1.01 -1.88
CA GLY A 439 27.88 0.34 -2.25
C GLY A 439 26.37 0.58 -2.15
N GLY A 440 25.96 1.71 -2.75
CA GLY A 440 24.56 2.15 -2.90
C GLY A 440 23.76 1.21 -3.75
#